data_AF-A0A651E8D9-F1
#
_entry.id   AF-A0A651E8D9-F1
#
_cell.length_a   1.000
_cell.length_b   1.000
_cell.length_c   1.000
_cell.angle_alpha   90.00
_cell.angle_beta   90.00
_cell.angle_gamma   90.00
#
_symmetry.space_group_name_H-M   'P 1'
#
loop_
_entity.id
_entity.type
_entity.pdbx_description
1 polymer ?
#
loop_
_entity_poly.entity_id
_entity_poly.type
_entity_poly.pdbx_seq_one_letter_code
_entity_poly.pdbx_strand_id
1 'polypeptide(L)'
;MPRAAGPRGPAGSVREKGLERSWADSGSWGQPTFRCDAVPPEPGIGSRNRWRSRHPPGTLREAPPEPQTRRLPVTPFPAPLRTFVELFNAREFWESHEVLEVPWRAHRSEFYHGLILYASAFVHVQRGNAHGVGAQLRKARIVLEPYAPAYLGIDVAGILDHCRAGEAAIEDKDFPRLDLSADRLRGDEIELMH
;
A
#
# COMPACT_ATOMS: atom_id res chain seq x y z
N MET A 1 -65.89 -2.87 -40.60
CA MET A 1 -64.56 -2.86 -39.97
C MET A 1 -63.61 -2.01 -40.83
N PRO A 2 -63.39 -0.72 -40.53
CA PRO A 2 -62.54 0.13 -41.36
C PRO A 2 -61.06 0.04 -40.95
N ARG A 3 -60.17 -0.06 -41.95
CA ARG A 3 -58.71 0.15 -41.84
C ARG A 3 -58.38 1.55 -42.37
N ALA A 4 -57.65 2.34 -41.58
CA ALA A 4 -56.85 3.51 -41.94
C ALA A 4 -55.86 3.72 -40.75
N ALA A 5 -54.62 4.21 -40.85
CA ALA A 5 -53.87 4.95 -41.86
C ALA A 5 -52.36 4.67 -41.67
N GLY A 6 -51.53 4.88 -42.70
CA GLY A 6 -50.06 4.90 -42.58
C GLY A 6 -49.51 6.26 -42.10
N PRO A 7 -48.30 6.67 -42.51
CA PRO A 7 -46.97 6.10 -42.20
C PRO A 7 -46.04 7.17 -41.55
N ARG A 8 -44.87 6.78 -41.01
CA ARG A 8 -43.64 7.62 -40.87
C ARG A 8 -42.47 6.81 -40.25
N GLY A 9 -41.33 6.73 -40.94
CA GLY A 9 -40.03 6.25 -40.39
C GLY A 9 -39.23 7.40 -39.75
N PRO A 10 -37.87 7.35 -39.63
CA PRO A 10 -36.95 6.22 -39.73
C PRO A 10 -35.88 6.14 -38.59
N ALA A 11 -35.03 5.10 -38.67
CA ALA A 11 -33.59 5.06 -38.35
C ALA A 11 -33.04 5.35 -36.93
N GLY A 12 -32.24 4.39 -36.44
CA GLY A 12 -31.29 4.54 -35.32
C GLY A 12 -30.68 3.20 -34.93
N SER A 13 -29.88 2.57 -35.80
CA SER A 13 -28.43 2.38 -35.60
C SER A 13 -28.02 2.04 -34.16
N VAL A 14 -28.12 0.76 -33.79
CA VAL A 14 -27.39 0.20 -32.64
C VAL A 14 -25.94 0.02 -33.10
N ARG A 15 -25.08 0.98 -32.74
CA ARG A 15 -23.62 0.83 -32.87
C ARG A 15 -23.10 0.10 -31.65
N GLU A 16 -22.68 -1.15 -31.83
CA GLU A 16 -21.59 -1.73 -31.04
C GLU A 16 -20.36 -0.82 -31.16
N LYS A 17 -19.89 -0.29 -30.04
CA LYS A 17 -18.57 0.32 -29.91
C LYS A 17 -18.02 0.11 -28.50
N GLY A 18 -16.92 -0.66 -28.45
CA GLY A 18 -15.75 -0.26 -27.68
C GLY A 18 -15.65 -0.76 -26.24
N LEU A 19 -15.44 -2.06 -26.07
CA LEU A 19 -14.56 -2.56 -25.01
C LEU A 19 -13.12 -2.16 -25.40
N GLU A 20 -12.68 -0.98 -25.00
CA GLU A 20 -11.26 -0.56 -24.93
C GLU A 20 -11.21 0.89 -24.47
N ARG A 21 -11.05 1.14 -23.17
CA ARG A 21 -10.65 2.44 -22.64
C ARG A 21 -9.70 2.28 -21.46
N SER A 22 -8.42 2.28 -21.83
CA SER A 22 -7.25 2.89 -21.17
C SER A 22 -7.44 3.36 -19.72
N TRP A 23 -6.75 2.69 -18.80
CA TRP A 23 -6.62 3.07 -17.39
C TRP A 23 -5.52 4.14 -17.15
N ALA A 24 -5.07 4.83 -18.20
CA ALA A 24 -3.89 5.71 -18.16
C ALA A 24 -4.19 7.22 -18.17
N ASP A 25 -5.45 7.67 -18.13
CA ASP A 25 -5.77 9.10 -18.30
C ASP A 25 -6.81 9.60 -17.29
N SER A 26 -6.38 9.76 -16.04
CA SER A 26 -7.02 10.63 -15.05
C SER A 26 -5.96 11.12 -14.06
N GLY A 27 -4.96 11.78 -14.61
CA GLY A 27 -4.07 12.65 -13.84
C GLY A 27 -4.83 13.90 -13.41
N SER A 28 -5.12 13.99 -12.12
CA SER A 28 -5.10 15.21 -11.29
C SER A 28 -5.96 14.94 -10.05
N TRP A 29 -5.39 14.21 -9.10
CA TRP A 29 -5.91 14.18 -7.74
C TRP A 29 -5.14 15.24 -6.96
N GLY A 30 -5.83 16.32 -6.62
CA GLY A 30 -5.26 17.51 -6.00
C GLY A 30 -4.50 17.19 -4.72
N GLN A 31 -3.21 17.51 -4.74
CA GLN A 31 -2.30 17.45 -3.61
C GLN A 31 -2.68 18.49 -2.55
N PRO A 32 -2.73 18.16 -1.24
CA PRO A 32 -2.45 19.14 -0.20
C PRO A 32 -0.93 19.20 0.02
N THR A 33 -0.31 20.34 -0.30
CA THR A 33 1.11 20.58 -0.07
C THR A 33 1.40 20.69 1.43
N PHE A 34 1.87 19.62 2.07
CA PHE A 34 2.52 19.72 3.37
C PHE A 34 4.03 19.90 3.18
N ARG A 35 4.48 21.07 3.57
CA ARG A 35 5.87 21.51 3.59
C ARG A 35 6.57 20.79 4.75
N CYS A 36 7.51 19.90 4.46
CA CYS A 36 8.43 19.37 5.45
C CYS A 36 9.45 20.47 5.80
N ASP A 37 9.36 21.01 7.02
CA ASP A 37 10.36 21.93 7.56
C ASP A 37 11.70 21.20 7.74
N ALA A 38 12.76 21.86 7.26
CA ALA A 38 14.12 21.38 7.30
C ALA A 38 14.70 21.46 8.72
N VAL A 39 15.39 20.39 9.14
CA VAL A 39 16.19 20.36 10.38
C VAL A 39 17.44 21.23 10.20
N PRO A 40 17.74 22.19 11.10
CA PRO A 40 18.97 22.98 11.05
C PRO A 40 20.19 22.16 11.52
N PRO A 41 21.40 22.42 10.99
CA PRO A 41 22.62 21.73 11.40
C PRO A 41 23.19 22.28 12.72
N GLU A 42 23.68 21.37 13.58
CA GLU A 42 24.38 21.65 14.84
C GLU A 42 25.75 22.36 14.59
N PRO A 43 26.14 23.34 15.42
CA PRO A 43 27.45 23.97 15.31
C PRO A 43 28.55 23.16 16.04
N GLY A 44 29.63 22.88 15.32
CA GLY A 44 30.85 22.29 15.86
C GLY A 44 31.59 23.24 16.82
N ILE A 45 32.04 22.70 17.96
CA ILE A 45 32.93 23.40 18.88
C ILE A 45 34.31 22.76 18.82
N GLY A 46 35.28 23.65 18.57
CA GLY A 46 36.66 23.33 18.30
C GLY A 46 37.51 22.94 19.50
N SER A 47 38.57 22.26 19.11
CA SER A 47 39.80 21.84 19.76
C SER A 47 40.47 22.78 20.79
N ARG A 48 41.24 22.10 21.69
CA ARG A 48 42.32 22.52 22.62
C ARG A 48 41.83 22.88 24.02
N ASN A 49 42.45 22.43 25.13
CA ASN A 49 43.86 22.11 25.37
C ASN A 49 44.08 21.46 26.77
N ARG A 50 45.07 20.55 26.82
CA ARG A 50 46.16 20.47 27.81
C ARG A 50 45.79 20.44 29.31
N TRP A 51 45.72 19.23 29.87
CA TRP A 51 46.15 18.97 31.25
C TRP A 51 47.15 17.81 31.26
N ARG A 52 48.41 18.14 31.58
CA ARG A 52 49.41 17.19 32.06
C ARG A 52 49.04 16.87 33.51
N SER A 53 48.74 15.62 33.81
CA SER A 53 48.89 15.07 35.17
C SER A 53 49.36 13.63 35.09
N ARG A 54 50.44 13.38 35.84
CA ARG A 54 51.13 12.10 36.01
C ARG A 54 50.20 11.12 36.75
N HIS A 55 50.10 9.88 36.27
CA HIS A 55 49.55 8.76 37.03
C HIS A 55 50.43 7.50 36.83
N PRO A 56 50.51 6.60 37.83
CA PRO A 56 51.49 5.51 37.93
C PRO A 56 51.17 4.34 36.97
N PRO A 57 52.08 3.38 36.75
CA PRO A 57 51.85 2.29 35.81
C PRO A 57 50.96 1.21 36.45
N GLY A 58 50.11 0.59 35.64
CA GLY A 58 49.58 -0.74 35.94
C GLY A 58 48.13 -0.82 36.38
N THR A 59 47.20 -0.42 35.52
CA THR A 59 45.93 -1.13 35.35
C THR A 59 45.63 -1.19 33.85
N LEU A 60 45.53 -2.41 33.31
CA LEU A 60 45.04 -2.64 31.96
C LEU A 60 43.60 -2.10 31.94
N ARG A 61 43.40 -0.90 31.41
CA ARG A 61 42.06 -0.36 31.18
C ARG A 61 41.45 -1.26 30.11
N GLU A 62 40.53 -2.15 30.51
CA GLU A 62 39.71 -2.86 29.54
C GLU A 62 39.15 -1.82 28.57
N ALA A 63 39.35 -2.09 27.27
CA ALA A 63 38.78 -1.24 26.23
C ALA A 63 37.27 -1.12 26.50
N PRO A 64 36.65 0.06 26.29
CA PRO A 64 35.21 0.17 26.29
C PRO A 64 34.67 -0.95 25.40
N PRO A 65 33.63 -1.72 25.83
CA PRO A 65 33.06 -2.71 24.95
C PRO A 65 32.73 -2.00 23.64
N GLU A 66 33.20 -2.57 22.52
CA GLU A 66 32.90 -2.05 21.19
C GLU A 66 31.42 -1.67 21.15
N PRO A 67 31.05 -0.54 20.52
CA PRO A 67 29.65 -0.20 20.37
C PRO A 67 28.99 -1.42 19.74
N GLN A 68 28.21 -2.14 20.56
CA GLN A 68 27.40 -3.23 20.07
C GLN A 68 26.45 -2.55 19.13
N THR A 69 26.79 -2.58 17.84
CA THR A 69 25.93 -2.09 16.78
C THR A 69 24.68 -2.92 16.97
N ARG A 70 23.67 -2.32 17.60
CA ARG A 70 22.36 -2.90 17.79
C ARG A 70 21.92 -3.28 16.39
N ARG A 71 22.09 -4.56 16.03
CA ARG A 71 21.55 -5.10 14.79
C ARG A 71 20.06 -4.89 14.96
N LEU A 72 19.54 -3.84 14.32
CA LEU A 72 18.11 -3.65 14.20
C LEU A 72 17.57 -4.96 13.62
N PRO A 73 16.47 -5.51 14.16
CA PRO A 73 15.91 -6.71 13.58
C PRO A 73 15.67 -6.43 12.10
N VAL A 74 16.34 -7.19 11.23
CA VAL A 74 16.00 -7.21 9.81
C VAL A 74 14.59 -7.76 9.77
N THR A 75 13.62 -6.86 9.60
CA THR A 75 12.26 -7.27 9.28
C THR A 75 12.31 -7.86 7.87
N PRO A 76 11.85 -9.09 7.66
CA PRO A 76 11.97 -9.75 6.35
C PRO A 76 11.03 -9.14 5.31
N PHE A 77 10.22 -8.13 5.65
CA PHE A 77 9.24 -7.54 4.74
C PHE A 77 9.78 -6.30 4.04
N PRO A 78 9.41 -6.03 2.77
CA PRO A 78 9.80 -4.82 2.06
C PRO A 78 9.32 -3.55 2.79
N ALA A 79 10.15 -2.51 2.83
CA ALA A 79 9.79 -1.26 3.50
C ALA A 79 8.45 -0.65 2.99
N PRO A 80 8.18 -0.61 1.67
CA PRO A 80 6.89 -0.11 1.17
C PRO A 80 5.69 -0.91 1.69
N LEU A 81 5.81 -2.24 1.80
CA LEU A 81 4.74 -3.09 2.31
C LEU A 81 4.45 -2.83 3.80
N ARG A 82 5.50 -2.63 4.62
CA ARG A 82 5.31 -2.28 6.03
C ARG A 82 4.58 -0.95 6.18
N THR A 83 5.04 0.07 5.45
CA THR A 83 4.42 1.41 5.47
C THR A 83 2.98 1.37 4.94
N PHE A 84 2.70 0.57 3.90
CA PHE A 84 1.32 0.33 3.42
C PHE A 84 0.42 -0.19 4.54
N VAL A 85 0.86 -1.23 5.27
CA VAL A 85 0.09 -1.86 6.36
C VAL A 85 -0.12 -0.89 7.52
N GLU A 86 0.91 -0.13 7.90
CA GLU A 86 0.83 0.89 8.96
C GLU A 86 -0.23 1.95 8.62
N LEU A 87 -0.16 2.52 7.42
CA LEU A 87 -1.12 3.54 6.94
C LEU A 87 -2.53 2.97 6.78
N PHE A 88 -2.66 1.75 6.23
CA PHE A 88 -3.95 1.08 6.08
C PHE A 88 -4.64 0.91 7.43
N ASN A 89 -3.90 0.43 8.43
CA ASN A 89 -4.40 0.24 9.79
C ASN A 89 -4.69 1.57 10.50
N ALA A 90 -4.03 2.66 10.12
CA ALA A 90 -4.34 4.02 10.57
C ALA A 90 -5.54 4.64 9.82
N ARG A 91 -6.12 3.94 8.83
CA ARG A 91 -7.20 4.41 7.94
C ARG A 91 -6.81 5.56 7.02
N GLU A 92 -5.51 5.75 6.81
CA GLU A 92 -4.90 6.63 5.81
C GLU A 92 -4.90 5.87 4.45
N PHE A 93 -6.09 5.50 3.97
CA PHE A 93 -6.23 4.59 2.82
C PHE A 93 -5.72 5.19 1.52
N TRP A 94 -5.71 6.52 1.41
CA TRP A 94 -5.17 7.22 0.26
C TRP A 94 -3.65 7.05 0.21
N GLU A 95 -2.99 7.46 1.28
CA GLU A 95 -1.55 7.41 1.48
C GLU A 95 -1.04 5.97 1.43
N SER A 96 -1.80 5.03 2.00
CA SER A 96 -1.49 3.60 1.97
C SER A 96 -1.31 3.11 0.54
N HIS A 97 -2.28 3.32 -0.35
CA HIS A 97 -2.15 2.83 -1.72
C HIS A 97 -1.07 3.56 -2.53
N GLU A 98 -0.87 4.88 -2.31
CA GLU A 98 0.19 5.67 -2.95
C GLU A 98 1.58 5.07 -2.70
N VAL A 99 1.86 4.62 -1.48
CA VAL A 99 3.17 4.03 -1.11
C VAL A 99 3.50 2.78 -1.93
N LEU A 100 2.50 2.00 -2.34
CA LEU A 100 2.71 0.82 -3.18
C LEU A 100 2.72 1.14 -4.68
N GLU A 101 2.25 2.31 -5.12
CA GLU A 101 2.19 2.61 -6.55
C GLU A 101 3.56 2.62 -7.22
N VAL A 102 4.57 3.21 -6.56
CA VAL A 102 5.94 3.29 -7.09
C VAL A 102 6.56 1.90 -7.29
N PRO A 103 6.64 1.03 -6.28
CA PRO A 103 7.19 -0.31 -6.47
C PRO A 103 6.32 -1.18 -7.40
N TRP A 104 4.99 -0.99 -7.39
CA TRP A 104 4.11 -1.64 -8.38
C TRP A 104 4.47 -1.24 -9.81
N ARG A 105 4.62 0.07 -10.11
CA ARG A 105 4.97 0.53 -11.46
C ARG A 105 6.34 0.04 -11.90
N ALA A 106 7.30 -0.02 -10.97
CA ALA A 106 8.66 -0.47 -11.25
C ALA A 106 8.74 -1.97 -11.57
N HIS A 107 8.04 -2.81 -10.81
CA HIS A 107 8.18 -4.27 -10.89
C HIS A 107 6.98 -4.98 -11.51
N ARG A 108 5.88 -4.27 -11.78
CA ARG A 108 4.60 -4.82 -12.24
C ARG A 108 4.10 -5.96 -11.36
N SER A 109 4.30 -5.84 -10.04
CA SER A 109 3.82 -6.81 -9.05
C SER A 109 2.29 -6.80 -9.00
N GLU A 110 1.67 -7.88 -9.48
CA GLU A 110 0.21 -8.04 -9.39
C GLU A 110 -0.25 -8.16 -7.93
N PHE A 111 0.61 -8.62 -7.03
CA PHE A 111 0.30 -8.63 -5.60
C PHE A 111 0.10 -7.21 -5.05
N TYR A 112 1.05 -6.30 -5.31
CA TYR A 112 0.91 -4.90 -4.91
C TYR A 112 -0.27 -4.22 -5.61
N HIS A 113 -0.52 -4.55 -6.87
CA HIS A 113 -1.71 -4.06 -7.57
C HIS A 113 -3.01 -4.48 -6.85
N GLY A 114 -3.10 -5.74 -6.40
CA GLY A 114 -4.22 -6.25 -5.62
C GLY A 114 -4.41 -5.49 -4.29
N LEU A 115 -3.33 -5.23 -3.56
CA LEU A 115 -3.36 -4.44 -2.32
C LEU A 115 -3.78 -2.97 -2.56
N ILE A 116 -3.30 -2.36 -3.65
CA ILE A 116 -3.71 -1.01 -4.07
C ILE A 116 -5.21 -0.95 -4.35
N LEU A 117 -5.76 -1.92 -5.10
CA LEU A 117 -7.19 -2.02 -5.37
C LEU A 117 -7.99 -2.20 -4.07
N TYR A 118 -7.48 -3.01 -3.14
CA TYR A 118 -8.10 -3.23 -1.85
C TYR A 118 -8.17 -1.94 -1.02
N ALA A 119 -7.05 -1.24 -0.84
CA ALA A 119 -7.01 0.06 -0.14
C ALA A 119 -7.88 1.12 -0.83
N SER A 120 -7.89 1.16 -2.17
CA SER A 120 -8.75 2.04 -2.95
C SER A 120 -10.24 1.83 -2.66
N ALA A 121 -10.68 0.58 -2.41
CA ALA A 121 -12.07 0.32 -2.00
C ALA A 121 -12.45 1.11 -0.73
N PHE A 122 -11.55 1.23 0.24
CA PHE A 122 -11.82 1.97 1.48
C PHE A 122 -11.76 3.49 1.32
N VAL A 123 -11.01 4.00 0.33
CA VAL A 123 -11.14 5.41 -0.11
C VAL A 123 -12.56 5.66 -0.63
N HIS A 124 -13.15 4.70 -1.37
CA HIS A 124 -14.54 4.80 -1.82
C HIS A 124 -15.53 4.71 -0.64
N VAL A 125 -15.26 3.92 0.39
CA VAL A 125 -16.04 3.91 1.65
C VAL A 125 -16.04 5.30 2.29
N GLN A 126 -14.86 5.92 2.44
CA GLN A 126 -14.74 7.27 3.03
C GLN A 126 -15.49 8.34 2.22
N ARG A 127 -15.60 8.16 0.90
CA ARG A 127 -16.33 9.05 -0.02
C ARG A 127 -17.82 8.74 -0.14
N GLY A 128 -18.33 7.69 0.53
CA GLY A 128 -19.73 7.27 0.43
C GLY A 128 -20.11 6.71 -0.96
N ASN A 129 -19.15 6.18 -1.72
CA ASN A 129 -19.36 5.65 -3.06
C ASN A 129 -19.47 4.11 -3.04
N ALA A 130 -20.64 3.60 -2.68
CA ALA A 130 -20.90 2.16 -2.55
C ALA A 130 -20.62 1.37 -3.85
N HIS A 131 -21.00 1.91 -5.01
CA HIS A 131 -20.71 1.26 -6.29
C HIS A 131 -19.19 1.07 -6.51
N GLY A 132 -18.41 2.11 -6.20
CA GLY A 132 -16.95 2.07 -6.27
C GLY A 132 -16.33 1.07 -5.31
N VAL A 133 -16.87 0.93 -4.09
CA VAL A 133 -16.42 -0.07 -3.12
C VAL A 133 -16.54 -1.48 -3.72
N GLY A 134 -17.74 -1.87 -4.15
CA GLY A 134 -17.98 -3.22 -4.69
C GLY A 134 -17.15 -3.51 -5.95
N ALA A 135 -16.97 -2.52 -6.82
CA ALA A 135 -16.14 -2.66 -8.01
C ALA A 135 -14.66 -2.89 -7.68
N GLN A 136 -14.11 -2.17 -6.70
CA GLN A 136 -12.70 -2.30 -6.30
C GLN A 136 -12.45 -3.60 -5.52
N LEU A 137 -13.34 -3.98 -4.59
CA LEU A 137 -13.23 -5.26 -3.86
C LEU A 137 -13.25 -6.47 -4.80
N ARG A 138 -14.14 -6.46 -5.80
CA ARG A 138 -14.20 -7.53 -6.82
C ARG A 138 -12.89 -7.68 -7.59
N LYS A 139 -12.30 -6.56 -8.02
CA LYS A 139 -11.02 -6.59 -8.76
C LYS A 139 -9.88 -7.05 -7.86
N ALA A 140 -9.79 -6.50 -6.64
CA ALA A 140 -8.79 -6.90 -5.66
C ALA A 140 -8.84 -8.40 -5.42
N ARG A 141 -10.05 -8.97 -5.25
CA ARG A 141 -10.26 -10.41 -5.08
C ARG A 141 -9.69 -11.21 -6.26
N ILE A 142 -10.04 -10.84 -7.50
CA ILE A 142 -9.57 -11.53 -8.70
C ILE A 142 -8.03 -11.50 -8.79
N VAL A 143 -7.43 -10.35 -8.51
CA VAL A 143 -5.98 -10.15 -8.61
C VAL A 143 -5.23 -10.88 -7.48
N LEU A 144 -5.80 -10.93 -6.28
CA LEU A 144 -5.17 -11.54 -5.11
C LEU A 144 -5.39 -13.07 -4.99
N GLU A 145 -6.38 -13.65 -5.67
CA GLU A 145 -6.70 -15.08 -5.60
C GLU A 145 -5.47 -16.01 -5.77
N PRO A 146 -4.54 -15.78 -6.73
CA PRO A 146 -3.36 -16.63 -6.90
C PRO A 146 -2.37 -16.61 -5.72
N TYR A 147 -2.47 -15.58 -4.86
CA TYR A 147 -1.61 -15.38 -3.69
C TYR A 147 -2.21 -15.94 -2.41
N ALA A 148 -3.34 -16.67 -2.49
CA ALA A 148 -3.92 -17.40 -1.36
C ALA A 148 -3.05 -18.62 -0.97
N PRO A 149 -2.98 -19.02 0.31
CA PRO A 149 -3.68 -18.40 1.45
C PRO A 149 -2.94 -17.19 2.05
N ALA A 150 -1.64 -17.04 1.82
CA ALA A 150 -0.86 -15.91 2.34
C ALA A 150 0.33 -15.59 1.44
N TYR A 151 0.79 -14.35 1.34
CA TYR A 151 1.96 -13.97 0.51
C TYR A 151 2.63 -12.72 1.09
N LEU A 152 3.97 -12.65 1.07
CA LEU A 152 4.75 -11.57 1.70
C LEU A 152 4.36 -11.29 3.17
N GLY A 153 3.94 -12.33 3.90
CA GLY A 153 3.53 -12.22 5.29
C GLY A 153 2.09 -11.76 5.52
N ILE A 154 1.35 -11.42 4.47
CA ILE A 154 -0.06 -11.02 4.52
C ILE A 154 -0.97 -12.24 4.48
N ASP A 155 -2.00 -12.26 5.33
CA ASP A 155 -3.12 -13.20 5.23
C ASP A 155 -4.03 -12.84 4.05
N VAL A 156 -3.76 -13.45 2.90
CA VAL A 156 -4.51 -13.22 1.66
C VAL A 156 -5.88 -13.88 1.73
N ALA A 157 -6.00 -15.05 2.36
CA ALA A 157 -7.29 -15.72 2.54
C ALA A 157 -8.27 -14.83 3.31
N GLY A 158 -7.83 -14.22 4.41
CA GLY A 158 -8.63 -13.25 5.16
C GLY A 158 -9.06 -12.04 4.34
N ILE A 159 -8.18 -11.50 3.48
CA ILE A 159 -8.54 -10.42 2.54
C ILE A 159 -9.61 -10.88 1.56
N LEU A 160 -9.47 -12.07 0.98
CA LEU A 160 -10.42 -12.61 0.00
C LEU A 160 -11.79 -12.86 0.63
N ASP A 161 -11.84 -13.38 1.86
CA ASP A 161 -13.08 -13.52 2.64
C ASP A 161 -13.74 -12.17 2.90
N HIS A 162 -12.95 -11.17 3.28
CA HIS A 162 -13.46 -9.82 3.48
C HIS A 162 -14.01 -9.20 2.19
N CYS A 163 -13.32 -9.38 1.05
CA CYS A 163 -13.83 -8.94 -0.24
C CYS A 163 -15.17 -9.59 -0.58
N ARG A 164 -15.31 -10.91 -0.36
CA ARG A 164 -16.57 -11.63 -0.60
C ARG A 164 -17.71 -11.09 0.29
N ALA A 165 -17.44 -10.85 1.57
CA ALA A 165 -18.42 -10.30 2.50
C ALA A 165 -18.84 -8.86 2.12
N GLY A 166 -17.87 -7.99 1.83
CA GLY A 166 -18.12 -6.60 1.44
C GLY A 166 -18.80 -6.43 0.07
N GLU A 167 -18.63 -7.38 -0.85
CA GLU A 167 -19.40 -7.43 -2.11
C GLU A 167 -20.89 -7.70 -1.84
N ALA A 168 -21.24 -8.43 -0.77
CA ALA A 168 -22.61 -8.80 -0.43
C ALA A 168 -23.32 -7.74 0.45
N ALA A 169 -22.57 -7.01 1.29
CA ALA A 169 -23.11 -5.97 2.16
C ALA A 169 -22.11 -4.80 2.32
N ILE A 170 -22.49 -3.62 1.85
CA ILE A 170 -21.74 -2.36 2.03
C ILE A 170 -22.41 -1.56 3.15
N GLU A 171 -22.68 -2.21 4.28
CA GLU A 171 -23.51 -1.60 5.32
C GLU A 171 -22.71 -1.10 6.52
N ASP A 172 -21.42 -1.47 6.65
CA ASP A 172 -20.63 -1.08 7.80
C ASP A 172 -19.26 -0.48 7.50
N LYS A 173 -18.88 0.48 8.35
CA LYS A 173 -17.53 1.08 8.41
C LYS A 173 -16.59 0.23 9.26
N ASP A 174 -16.78 -1.09 9.26
CA ASP A 174 -15.81 -1.97 9.88
C ASP A 174 -14.60 -2.05 8.93
N PHE A 175 -13.48 -1.53 9.42
CA PHE A 175 -12.26 -1.45 8.63
C PHE A 175 -11.37 -2.62 9.05
N PRO A 176 -11.05 -3.54 8.14
CA PRO A 176 -10.21 -4.67 8.48
C PRO A 176 -8.83 -4.17 8.90
N ARG A 177 -8.14 -4.96 9.70
CA ARG A 177 -6.72 -4.73 9.99
C ARG A 177 -5.88 -5.75 9.25
N LEU A 178 -4.75 -5.29 8.74
CA LEU A 178 -3.75 -6.12 8.12
C LEU A 178 -2.60 -6.37 9.10
N ASP A 179 -2.05 -7.58 9.06
CA ASP A 179 -0.95 -8.00 9.91
C ASP A 179 0.13 -8.67 9.04
N LEU A 180 1.39 -8.44 9.40
CA LEU A 180 2.55 -9.02 8.74
C LEU A 180 3.18 -10.07 9.64
N SER A 181 3.17 -11.32 9.19
CA SER A 181 3.64 -12.46 9.97
C SER A 181 4.71 -13.24 9.22
N ALA A 182 5.83 -13.50 9.88
CA ALA A 182 6.99 -14.14 9.23
C ALA A 182 6.72 -15.62 8.89
N ASP A 183 5.83 -16.28 9.61
CA ASP A 183 5.30 -17.62 9.34
C ASP A 183 4.44 -17.69 8.06
N ARG A 184 4.02 -16.53 7.53
CA ARG A 184 3.25 -16.40 6.29
C ARG A 184 4.14 -16.06 5.07
N LEU A 185 5.46 -16.15 5.22
CA LEU A 185 6.39 -16.06 4.10
C LEU A 185 6.52 -17.42 3.41
N ARG A 186 6.50 -17.42 2.08
CA ARG A 186 6.61 -18.61 1.24
C ARG A 186 8.04 -18.92 0.82
N GLY A 187 8.87 -17.89 0.70
CA GLY A 187 10.25 -17.96 0.20
C GLY A 187 10.39 -17.83 -1.33
N ASP A 188 9.29 -17.77 -2.07
CA ASP A 188 9.26 -17.53 -3.52
C ASP A 188 8.92 -16.08 -3.89
N GLU A 189 8.87 -15.19 -2.90
CA GLU A 189 8.46 -13.80 -3.12
C GLU A 189 9.56 -12.99 -3.80
N ILE A 190 9.28 -12.57 -5.04
CA ILE A 190 10.21 -11.80 -5.88
C ILE A 190 10.59 -10.47 -5.21
N GLU A 191 9.66 -9.87 -4.47
CA GLU A 191 9.87 -8.60 -3.77
C GLU A 191 10.91 -8.69 -2.63
N LEU A 192 11.32 -9.89 -2.24
CA LEU A 192 12.39 -10.13 -1.25
C LEU A 192 13.75 -10.45 -1.88
N MET A 193 13.82 -10.66 -3.19
CA MET A 193 15.02 -11.17 -3.87
C MET A 193 16.03 -10.08 -4.27
N HIS A 194 15.99 -8.89 -3.65
CA HIS A 194 16.79 -7.72 -4.02
C HIS A 194 17.48 -7.06 -2.82
#